data_AF-A0A369KTQ5-F1
#
_entry.id   AF-A0A369KTQ5-F1
#
_cell.length_a   1.000
_cell.length_b   1.000
_cell.length_c   1.000
_cell.angle_alpha   90.00
_cell.angle_beta   90.00
_cell.angle_gamma   90.00
#
_symmetry.space_group_name_H-M   'P 1'
#
loop_
_entity.id
_entity.type
_entity.pdbx_description
1 polymer ?
#
loop_
_entity_poly.entity_id
_entity_poly.type
_entity_poly.pdbx_seq_one_letter_code
_entity_poly.pdbx_strand_id
1 'polypeptide(L)'
;MFSESTHDQLRFLQTNRNFLGKEFLTWLWFKSETQNHKLNIGKFGTFHLYIDDKIVLSSTSGSVRENCLKGGTPAYAHEAGSALETGKLVHEAKFILQNADKQWTFTLSGENLTLRTVRLPAMSETDSTVHIAQRIESANMLTNVIDELFKTFIDLRVSEKFAEELTQIRNWIENKVTID
;
A
#
# COMPACT_ATOMS: atom_id res chain seq x y z
N MET A 1 -15.39 10.64 -35.74
CA MET A 1 -16.16 11.10 -34.57
C MET A 1 -16.15 10.08 -33.41
N PHE A 2 -15.18 9.15 -33.35
CA PHE A 2 -15.06 8.12 -32.28
C PHE A 2 -13.89 8.39 -31.30
N SER A 3 -13.13 9.48 -31.44
CA SER A 3 -11.92 9.70 -30.66
C SER A 3 -12.18 10.35 -29.29
N GLU A 4 -12.96 11.41 -29.19
CA GLU A 4 -13.18 12.12 -27.91
C GLU A 4 -13.92 11.28 -26.88
N SER A 5 -15.05 10.66 -27.26
CA SER A 5 -15.84 9.83 -26.34
C SER A 5 -15.07 8.62 -25.79
N THR A 6 -14.21 8.01 -26.60
CA THR A 6 -13.36 6.89 -26.16
C THR A 6 -12.25 7.37 -25.22
N HIS A 7 -11.62 8.52 -25.51
CA HIS A 7 -10.59 9.09 -24.63
C HIS A 7 -11.18 9.50 -23.27
N ASP A 8 -12.40 10.04 -23.23
CA ASP A 8 -13.08 10.39 -21.99
C ASP A 8 -13.48 9.15 -21.17
N GLN A 9 -13.98 8.09 -21.82
CA GLN A 9 -14.25 6.81 -21.15
C GLN A 9 -12.97 6.17 -20.59
N LEU A 10 -11.86 6.22 -21.34
CA LEU A 10 -10.57 5.73 -20.88
C LEU A 10 -10.03 6.56 -19.71
N ARG A 11 -10.17 7.89 -19.76
CA ARG A 11 -9.79 8.80 -18.66
C ARG A 11 -10.64 8.56 -17.42
N PHE A 12 -11.94 8.28 -17.57
CA PHE A 12 -12.83 7.90 -16.47
C PHE A 12 -12.39 6.59 -15.81
N LEU A 13 -12.05 5.57 -16.61
CA LEU A 13 -11.52 4.30 -16.10
C LEU A 13 -10.18 4.47 -15.36
N GLN A 14 -9.31 5.36 -15.82
CA GLN A 14 -8.04 5.68 -15.15
C GLN A 14 -8.26 6.46 -13.85
N THR A 15 -9.09 7.52 -13.88
CA THR A 15 -9.34 8.38 -12.72
C THR A 15 -10.01 7.62 -11.56
N ASN A 16 -10.95 6.72 -11.87
CA ASN A 16 -11.60 5.89 -10.84
C ASN A 16 -10.64 4.87 -10.21
N ARG A 17 -9.63 4.38 -10.95
CA ARG A 17 -8.61 3.47 -10.40
C ARG A 17 -7.64 4.18 -9.45
N ASN A 18 -7.28 5.43 -9.76
CA ASN A 18 -6.36 6.21 -8.92
C ASN A 18 -6.91 6.42 -7.49
N PHE A 19 -8.22 6.53 -7.33
CA PHE A 19 -8.85 6.62 -6.02
C PHE A 19 -8.72 5.31 -5.24
N LEU A 20 -9.01 4.17 -5.87
CA LEU A 20 -8.94 2.85 -5.24
C LEU A 20 -7.52 2.49 -4.78
N GLY A 21 -6.50 2.82 -5.57
CA GLY A 21 -5.13 2.56 -5.18
C GLY A 21 -4.72 3.35 -3.93
N LYS A 22 -5.08 4.64 -3.87
CA LYS A 22 -4.84 5.46 -2.68
C LYS A 22 -5.60 4.97 -1.44
N GLU A 23 -6.87 4.59 -1.59
CA GLU A 23 -7.64 3.97 -0.51
C GLU A 23 -6.96 2.68 -0.01
N PHE A 24 -6.53 1.82 -0.94
CA PHE A 24 -5.85 0.56 -0.61
C PHE A 24 -4.55 0.78 0.15
N LEU A 25 -3.69 1.70 -0.29
CA LEU A 25 -2.42 1.98 0.40
C LEU A 25 -2.65 2.58 1.79
N THR A 26 -3.63 3.47 1.95
CA THR A 26 -4.03 3.98 3.27
C THR A 26 -4.56 2.85 4.15
N TRP A 27 -5.35 1.94 3.59
CA TRP A 27 -5.86 0.77 4.31
C TRP A 27 -4.74 -0.17 4.74
N LEU A 28 -3.75 -0.44 3.88
CA LEU A 28 -2.56 -1.24 4.25
C LEU A 28 -1.82 -0.63 5.44
N TRP A 29 -1.62 0.70 5.45
CA TRP A 29 -1.02 1.40 6.57
C TRP A 29 -1.85 1.23 7.85
N PHE A 30 -3.16 1.50 7.78
CA PHE A 30 -4.10 1.31 8.89
C PHE A 30 -4.06 -0.12 9.45
N LYS A 31 -4.13 -1.16 8.60
CA LYS A 31 -4.07 -2.56 9.05
C LYS A 31 -2.72 -2.90 9.65
N SER A 32 -1.63 -2.39 9.07
CA SER A 32 -0.29 -2.62 9.62
C SER A 32 -0.21 -2.12 11.05
N GLU A 33 -0.65 -0.91 11.37
CA GLU A 33 -0.54 -0.42 12.74
C GLU A 33 -1.56 -1.05 13.69
N THR A 34 -2.82 -1.18 13.29
CA THR A 34 -3.88 -1.71 14.16
C THR A 34 -3.77 -3.20 14.45
N GLN A 35 -3.02 -3.95 13.63
CA GLN A 35 -2.78 -5.38 13.82
C GLN A 35 -1.34 -5.67 14.30
N ASN A 36 -0.67 -4.71 14.96
CA ASN A 36 0.70 -4.87 15.45
C ASN A 36 1.67 -5.36 14.36
N HIS A 37 1.49 -4.82 13.16
CA HIS A 37 2.20 -5.10 11.92
C HIS A 37 2.02 -6.52 11.39
N LYS A 38 1.20 -7.36 12.02
CA LYS A 38 1.08 -8.78 11.71
C LYS A 38 -0.21 -9.04 10.92
N LEU A 39 -0.06 -9.28 9.63
CA LEU A 39 -1.16 -9.55 8.70
C LEU A 39 -1.22 -11.04 8.36
N ASN A 40 -2.42 -11.62 8.45
CA ASN A 40 -2.67 -12.95 7.90
C ASN A 40 -3.19 -12.84 6.47
N ILE A 41 -2.46 -13.40 5.51
CA ILE A 41 -2.69 -13.20 4.08
C ILE A 41 -3.12 -14.52 3.45
N GLY A 42 -4.39 -14.87 3.64
CA GLY A 42 -5.04 -16.03 3.02
C GLY A 42 -4.19 -17.30 3.07
N LYS A 43 -3.93 -17.88 1.89
CA LYS A 43 -3.12 -19.10 1.74
C LYS A 43 -1.60 -18.90 1.92
N PHE A 44 -1.11 -17.66 1.94
CA PHE A 44 0.32 -17.34 2.04
C PHE A 44 0.79 -17.32 3.50
N GLY A 45 -0.14 -17.27 4.46
CA GLY A 45 0.16 -17.29 5.88
C GLY A 45 0.41 -15.91 6.46
N THR A 46 1.17 -15.85 7.55
CA THR A 46 1.39 -14.61 8.31
C THR A 46 2.64 -13.87 7.84
N PHE A 47 2.48 -12.58 7.58
CA PHE A 47 3.55 -11.65 7.26
C PHE A 47 3.53 -10.48 8.23
N HIS A 48 4.68 -9.84 8.38
CA HIS A 48 4.79 -8.52 8.92
C HIS A 48 4.89 -7.48 7.80
N LEU A 49 4.08 -6.42 7.88
CA LEU A 49 4.09 -5.31 6.92
C LEU A 49 4.38 -4.00 7.66
N TYR A 50 5.32 -3.22 7.14
CA TYR A 50 5.72 -1.93 7.69
C TYR A 50 5.82 -0.89 6.57
N ILE A 51 5.58 0.38 6.90
CA ILE A 51 6.09 1.49 6.11
C ILE A 51 7.52 1.77 6.53
N ASP A 52 8.41 1.78 5.56
CA ASP A 52 9.84 2.06 5.70
C ASP A 52 10.08 3.59 5.73
N ASP A 53 11.21 4.04 5.24
CA ASP A 53 11.67 5.43 5.24
C ASP A 53 10.93 6.41 4.30
N LYS A 54 9.80 6.06 3.67
CA LYS A 54 9.09 6.97 2.76
C LYS A 54 7.58 6.75 2.71
N ILE A 55 6.84 7.85 2.85
CA ILE A 55 5.40 7.94 2.57
C ILE A 55 5.08 9.26 1.86
N VAL A 56 4.19 9.21 0.87
CA VAL A 56 3.69 10.36 0.11
C VAL A 56 2.17 10.39 0.22
N LEU A 57 1.63 11.50 0.71
CA LEU A 57 0.20 11.72 0.93
C LEU A 57 -0.29 12.80 -0.03
N SER A 58 -1.40 12.57 -0.73
CA SER A 58 -1.97 13.57 -1.63
C SER A 58 -3.49 13.55 -1.65
N SER A 59 -4.08 14.69 -2.04
CA SER A 59 -5.53 14.80 -2.21
C SER A 59 -6.02 13.89 -3.35
N THR A 60 -7.27 13.45 -3.25
CA THR A 60 -7.96 12.72 -4.31
C THR A 60 -8.48 13.64 -5.41
N SER A 61 -8.68 14.94 -5.13
CA SER A 61 -9.34 15.92 -6.00
C SER A 61 -8.39 16.75 -6.89
N GLY A 62 -7.15 16.32 -7.08
CA GLY A 62 -6.22 16.91 -8.06
C GLY A 62 -5.57 18.24 -7.64
N SER A 63 -5.79 18.73 -6.42
CA SER A 63 -4.98 19.84 -5.89
C SER A 63 -3.59 19.33 -5.49
N VAL A 64 -2.56 19.91 -6.12
CA VAL A 64 -1.12 19.57 -6.02
C VAL A 64 -0.55 19.97 -4.65
N ARG A 65 -1.11 19.46 -3.57
CA ARG A 65 -0.50 19.56 -2.24
C ARG A 65 -0.15 18.15 -1.78
N GLU A 66 1.00 17.69 -2.22
CA GLU A 66 1.62 16.46 -1.75
C GLU A 66 2.41 16.72 -0.46
N ASN A 67 2.28 15.82 0.51
CA ASN A 67 3.17 15.75 1.65
C ASN A 67 4.09 14.55 1.42
N CYS A 68 5.37 14.80 1.21
CA CYS A 68 6.38 13.76 1.04
C CYS A 68 7.24 13.73 2.31
N LEU A 69 7.10 12.66 3.09
CA LEU A 69 7.84 12.44 4.33
C LEU A 69 8.88 11.36 4.09
N LYS A 70 10.12 11.62 4.50
CA LYS A 70 11.27 10.73 4.28
C LYS A 70 12.14 10.63 5.53
N GLY A 71 12.76 9.46 5.71
CA GLY A 71 13.71 9.19 6.79
C GLY A 71 13.04 8.83 8.12
N GLY A 72 13.77 8.11 8.97
CA GLY A 72 13.27 7.65 10.26
C GLY A 72 12.06 6.72 10.11
N THR A 73 11.00 7.02 10.85
CA THR A 73 9.73 6.28 10.88
C THR A 73 8.58 7.19 10.44
N PRO A 74 8.50 7.59 9.16
CA PRO A 74 7.61 8.66 8.71
C PRO A 74 6.11 8.35 8.87
N ALA A 75 5.74 7.06 8.96
CA ALA A 75 4.39 6.63 9.32
C ALA A 75 3.96 7.01 10.76
N TYR A 76 4.91 7.34 11.63
CA TYR A 76 4.63 7.75 13.01
C TYR A 76 4.81 9.25 13.23
N ALA A 77 5.17 9.99 12.18
CA ALA A 77 5.34 11.44 12.28
C ALA A 77 3.99 12.13 12.46
N HIS A 78 3.94 13.15 13.32
CA HIS A 78 2.76 13.98 13.53
C HIS A 78 2.26 14.56 12.19
N GLU A 79 3.16 15.00 11.31
CA GLU A 79 2.79 15.56 9.99
C GLU A 79 2.08 14.55 9.09
N ALA A 80 2.35 13.24 9.25
CA ALA A 80 1.66 12.18 8.53
C ALA A 80 0.21 12.05 9.02
N GLY A 81 0.01 12.12 10.34
CA GLY A 81 -1.30 12.18 10.98
C GLY A 81 -2.11 13.39 10.54
N SER A 82 -1.55 14.60 10.64
CA SER A 82 -2.24 15.83 10.20
C SER A 82 -2.59 15.80 8.72
N ALA A 83 -1.74 15.21 7.87
CA ALA A 83 -2.05 15.05 6.45
C ALA A 83 -3.27 14.14 6.22
N LEU A 84 -3.38 13.01 6.94
CA LEU A 84 -4.57 12.15 6.90
C LEU A 84 -5.83 12.89 7.38
N GLU A 85 -5.72 13.66 8.47
CA GLU A 85 -6.84 14.44 9.03
C GLU A 85 -7.39 15.47 8.02
N THR A 86 -6.51 16.08 7.20
CA THR A 86 -6.94 16.97 6.11
C THR A 86 -7.57 16.26 4.90
N GLY A 87 -7.78 14.94 4.98
CA GLY A 87 -8.40 14.12 3.94
C GLY A 87 -7.44 13.63 2.84
N LYS A 88 -6.12 13.72 3.05
CA LYS A 88 -5.14 13.15 2.10
C LYS A 88 -5.05 11.64 2.29
N LEU A 89 -4.80 10.94 1.20
CA LEU A 89 -4.60 9.50 1.19
C LEU A 89 -3.18 9.17 0.72
N VAL A 90 -2.72 7.95 1.03
CA VAL A 90 -1.39 7.49 0.65
C VAL A 90 -1.31 7.33 -0.86
N HIS A 91 -0.56 8.21 -1.51
CA HIS A 91 -0.28 8.17 -2.93
C HIS A 91 0.87 7.24 -3.28
N GLU A 92 1.86 7.15 -2.41
CA GLU A 92 2.99 6.25 -2.56
C GLU A 92 3.55 5.91 -1.18
N ALA A 93 3.97 4.67 -0.97
CA ALA A 93 4.69 4.29 0.25
C ALA A 93 5.74 3.22 -0.08
N LYS A 94 6.86 3.29 0.64
CA LYS A 94 7.86 2.24 0.65
C LYS A 94 7.53 1.29 1.78
N PHE A 95 7.34 0.03 1.45
CA PHE A 95 6.96 -1.03 2.36
C PHE A 95 8.11 -2.00 2.59
N ILE A 96 8.17 -2.52 3.81
CA ILE A 96 8.88 -3.76 4.14
C ILE A 96 7.81 -4.83 4.39
N LEU A 97 7.89 -5.93 3.66
CA LEU A 97 7.08 -7.12 3.88
C LEU A 97 8.03 -8.25 4.27
N GLN A 98 7.77 -8.95 5.37
CA GLN A 98 8.63 -10.04 5.81
C GLN A 98 7.86 -11.18 6.47
N ASN A 99 8.37 -12.39 6.34
CA ASN A 99 7.98 -13.52 7.18
C ASN A 99 9.21 -14.01 7.96
N ALA A 100 9.16 -15.23 8.49
CA ALA A 100 10.26 -15.79 9.28
C ALA A 100 11.57 -15.93 8.47
N ASP A 101 11.48 -16.12 7.16
CA ASP A 101 12.63 -16.52 6.33
C ASP A 101 13.05 -15.46 5.30
N LYS A 102 12.09 -14.63 4.86
CA LYS A 102 12.22 -13.77 3.69
C LYS A 102 11.74 -12.37 4.01
N GLN A 103 12.48 -11.37 3.51
CA GLN A 103 12.13 -9.96 3.58
C GLN A 103 12.21 -9.33 2.20
N TRP A 104 11.15 -8.61 1.83
CA TRP A 104 11.06 -7.79 0.64
C TRP A 104 11.00 -6.32 1.05
N THR A 105 11.60 -5.46 0.25
CA THR A 105 11.39 -4.02 0.34
C THR A 105 10.96 -3.52 -1.03
N PHE A 106 9.89 -2.74 -1.10
CA PHE A 106 9.35 -2.25 -2.37
C PHE A 106 8.60 -0.95 -2.17
N THR A 107 8.46 -0.17 -3.22
CA THR A 107 7.59 1.00 -3.24
C THR A 107 6.32 0.63 -3.99
N LEU A 108 5.15 0.96 -3.46
CA LEU A 108 3.87 0.77 -4.15
C LEU A 108 3.25 2.14 -4.47
N SER A 109 2.74 2.28 -5.69
CA SER A 109 2.06 3.50 -6.14
C SER A 109 0.54 3.35 -6.07
N GLY A 110 -0.13 4.29 -5.42
CA GLY A 110 -1.60 4.37 -5.40
C GLY A 110 -2.21 4.87 -6.71
N GLU A 111 -1.41 5.34 -7.69
CA GLU A 111 -1.92 5.72 -9.01
C GLU A 111 -2.35 4.49 -9.82
N ASN A 112 -1.49 3.46 -9.85
CA ASN A 112 -1.68 2.33 -10.74
C ASN A 112 -1.27 0.98 -10.12
N LEU A 113 -1.04 0.95 -8.80
CA LEU A 113 -0.58 -0.22 -8.05
C LEU A 113 0.75 -0.81 -8.57
N THR A 114 1.57 0.02 -9.23
CA THR A 114 2.88 -0.43 -9.72
C THR A 114 3.84 -0.62 -8.56
N LEU A 115 4.49 -1.79 -8.54
CA LEU A 115 5.65 -2.08 -7.71
C LEU A 115 6.91 -1.42 -8.30
N ARG A 116 7.56 -0.58 -7.50
CA ARG A 116 8.81 0.11 -7.83
C ARG A 116 9.90 -0.25 -6.82
N THR A 117 11.17 -0.06 -7.20
CA THR A 117 12.34 -0.25 -6.32
C THR A 117 12.33 -1.56 -5.53
N VAL A 118 11.90 -2.66 -6.16
CA VAL A 118 11.76 -3.96 -5.49
C VAL A 118 13.13 -4.53 -5.16
N ARG A 119 13.37 -4.79 -3.89
CA ARG A 119 14.49 -5.58 -3.36
C ARG A 119 13.93 -6.92 -2.89
N LEU A 120 14.41 -7.99 -3.51
CA LEU A 120 14.06 -9.35 -3.16
C LEU A 120 14.87 -9.82 -1.92
N PRO A 121 14.42 -10.88 -1.23
CA PRO A 121 15.17 -11.52 -0.16
C PRO A 121 16.58 -11.90 -0.61
N ALA A 122 17.55 -11.77 0.31
CA ALA A 122 18.91 -12.22 0.06
C ALA A 122 18.94 -13.75 -0.13
N MET A 123 19.76 -14.22 -1.06
CA MET A 123 19.91 -15.64 -1.39
C MET A 123 21.40 -15.98 -1.37
N SER A 124 21.75 -17.15 -0.85
CA SER A 124 23.14 -17.63 -0.76
C SER A 124 23.50 -18.67 -1.83
N GLU A 125 22.62 -18.89 -2.82
CA GLU A 125 22.84 -19.87 -3.87
C GLU A 125 23.95 -19.42 -4.84
N THR A 126 24.84 -20.34 -5.17
CA THR A 126 26.01 -20.12 -6.04
C THR A 126 25.78 -20.61 -7.47
N ASP A 127 24.88 -21.57 -7.67
CA ASP A 127 24.44 -21.97 -9.00
C ASP A 127 23.58 -20.87 -9.64
N SER A 128 24.02 -20.37 -10.80
CA SER A 128 23.38 -19.24 -11.47
C SER A 128 21.96 -19.53 -11.95
N THR A 129 21.66 -20.78 -12.35
CA THR A 129 20.35 -21.17 -12.86
C THR A 129 19.35 -21.27 -11.71
N VAL A 130 19.77 -21.92 -10.62
CA VAL A 130 18.94 -22.04 -9.41
C VAL A 130 18.69 -20.67 -8.80
N HIS A 131 19.71 -19.81 -8.74
CA HIS A 131 19.59 -18.44 -8.24
C HIS A 131 18.59 -17.61 -9.06
N ILE A 132 18.61 -17.69 -10.40
CA ILE A 132 17.63 -16.99 -11.25
C ILE A 132 16.21 -17.51 -10.98
N ALA A 133 16.02 -18.83 -10.89
CA ALA A 133 14.72 -19.42 -10.62
C ALA A 133 14.14 -18.95 -9.26
N GLN A 134 14.96 -18.94 -8.21
CA GLN A 134 14.54 -18.46 -6.88
C GLN A 134 14.18 -16.97 -6.88
N ARG A 135 14.86 -16.14 -7.68
CA ARG A 135 14.50 -14.72 -7.86
C ARG A 135 13.14 -14.55 -8.53
N ILE A 136 12.86 -15.33 -9.56
CA ILE A 136 11.56 -15.31 -10.24
C ILE A 136 10.46 -15.74 -9.27
N GLU A 137 10.67 -16.84 -8.54
CA GLU A 137 9.73 -17.33 -7.53
C GLU A 137 9.48 -16.28 -6.44
N SER A 138 10.54 -15.65 -5.93
CA SER A 138 10.42 -14.62 -4.90
C SER A 138 9.72 -13.36 -5.38
N ALA A 139 9.89 -12.98 -6.64
CA ALA A 139 9.16 -11.86 -7.25
C ALA A 139 7.67 -12.21 -7.44
N ASN A 140 7.37 -13.41 -7.95
CA ASN A 140 5.99 -13.89 -8.11
C ASN A 140 5.27 -13.99 -6.76
N MET A 141 5.95 -14.46 -5.72
CA MET A 141 5.40 -14.50 -4.36
C MET A 141 5.00 -13.11 -3.88
N LEU A 142 5.85 -12.10 -4.07
CA LEU A 142 5.52 -10.73 -3.71
C LEU A 142 4.26 -10.25 -4.43
N THR A 143 4.20 -10.41 -5.76
CA THR A 143 3.02 -10.01 -6.55
C THR A 143 1.76 -10.72 -6.06
N ASN A 144 1.82 -12.04 -5.88
CA ASN A 144 0.69 -12.84 -5.41
C ASN A 144 0.20 -12.41 -4.02
N VAL A 145 1.11 -12.04 -3.11
CA VAL A 145 0.75 -11.54 -1.78
C VAL A 145 0.05 -10.18 -1.86
N ILE A 146 0.55 -9.28 -2.71
CA ILE A 146 -0.09 -7.97 -2.93
C ILE A 146 -1.48 -8.14 -3.56
N ASP A 147 -1.63 -9.05 -4.53
CA ASP A 147 -2.91 -9.35 -5.15
C ASP A 147 -3.94 -9.90 -4.15
N GLU A 148 -3.52 -10.77 -3.23
CA GLU A 148 -4.39 -11.31 -2.18
C GLU A 148 -4.81 -10.24 -1.16
N LEU A 149 -3.89 -9.33 -0.78
CA LEU A 149 -4.20 -8.18 0.05
C LEU A 149 -5.19 -7.24 -0.65
N PHE A 150 -4.98 -6.96 -1.93
CA PHE A 150 -5.87 -6.11 -2.71
C PHE A 150 -7.25 -6.75 -2.88
N LYS A 151 -7.31 -8.05 -3.16
CA LYS A 151 -8.56 -8.81 -3.20
C LYS A 151 -9.32 -8.72 -1.87
N THR A 152 -8.62 -8.94 -0.76
CA THR A 152 -9.20 -8.82 0.60
C THR A 152 -9.77 -7.42 0.83
N PHE A 153 -9.05 -6.38 0.42
CA PHE A 153 -9.51 -5.00 0.50
C PHE A 153 -10.77 -4.77 -0.36
N ILE A 154 -10.80 -5.25 -1.60
CA ILE A 154 -11.96 -5.08 -2.49
C ILE A 154 -13.19 -5.83 -1.94
N ASP A 155 -13.02 -7.06 -1.48
CA ASP A 155 -14.09 -7.86 -0.88
C ASP A 155 -14.68 -7.13 0.34
N LEU A 156 -13.83 -6.52 1.17
CA LEU A 156 -14.27 -5.67 2.28
C LEU A 156 -14.98 -4.41 1.77
N ARG A 157 -14.40 -3.71 0.79
CA ARG A 157 -14.83 -2.39 0.27
C ARG A 157 -16.24 -2.41 -0.31
N VAL A 158 -16.66 -3.53 -0.89
CA VAL A 158 -18.00 -3.74 -1.46
C VAL A 158 -18.98 -4.37 -0.49
N SER A 159 -18.52 -4.81 0.68
CA SER A 159 -19.35 -5.43 1.71
C SER A 159 -19.98 -4.38 2.65
N GLU A 160 -21.03 -4.80 3.36
CA GLU A 160 -21.67 -3.98 4.41
C GLU A 160 -20.72 -3.67 5.58
N LYS A 161 -19.66 -4.47 5.78
CA LYS A 161 -18.66 -4.30 6.84
C LYS A 161 -17.76 -3.08 6.62
N PHE A 162 -17.74 -2.52 5.42
CA PHE A 162 -16.92 -1.35 5.12
C PHE A 162 -17.26 -0.14 6.00
N ALA A 163 -18.52 0.02 6.39
CA ALA A 163 -18.94 1.11 7.27
C ALA A 163 -18.29 1.04 8.67
N GLU A 164 -18.14 -0.18 9.18
CA GLU A 164 -17.44 -0.43 10.45
C GLU A 164 -15.93 -0.17 10.28
N GLU A 165 -15.32 -0.69 9.22
CA GLU A 165 -13.90 -0.46 8.93
C GLU A 165 -13.58 1.04 8.80
N LEU A 166 -14.44 1.81 8.13
CA LEU A 166 -14.29 3.27 8.02
C LEU A 166 -14.33 3.97 9.37
N THR A 167 -15.17 3.51 10.29
CA THR A 167 -15.22 4.05 11.66
C THR A 167 -13.89 3.79 12.38
N GLN A 168 -13.34 2.58 12.24
CA GLN A 168 -12.03 2.24 12.82
C GLN A 168 -10.89 3.07 12.22
N ILE A 169 -10.92 3.31 10.90
CA ILE A 169 -9.94 4.17 10.22
C ILE A 169 -10.01 5.60 10.76
N ARG A 170 -11.21 6.17 10.94
CA ARG A 170 -11.37 7.53 11.51
C ARG A 170 -10.77 7.62 12.91
N ASN A 171 -11.12 6.68 13.79
CA ASN A 171 -10.58 6.64 15.15
C ASN A 171 -9.04 6.51 15.16
N TRP A 172 -8.49 5.72 14.24
CA TRP A 172 -7.04 5.60 14.08
C TRP A 172 -6.38 6.91 13.63
N ILE A 173 -6.99 7.64 12.69
CA ILE A 173 -6.50 8.97 12.27
C ILE A 173 -6.54 9.96 13.44
N GLU A 174 -7.65 10.02 14.18
CA GLU A 174 -7.78 10.91 15.35
C GLU A 174 -6.71 10.62 16.42
N ASN A 175 -6.45 9.34 16.69
CA ASN A 175 -5.40 8.94 17.63
C ASN A 175 -3.99 9.33 17.16
N LYS A 176 -3.73 9.38 15.85
CA LYS A 176 -2.42 9.82 15.33
C LYS A 176 -2.13 11.29 15.56
N VAL A 177 -3.17 12.12 15.65
CA VAL A 177 -3.04 13.57 15.84
C VAL A 177 -3.01 13.94 17.32
N THR A 178 -3.67 13.16 18.18
CA THR A 178 -3.84 13.47 19.61
C THR A 178 -2.64 13.09 20.49
N ILE A 179 -1.71 12.25 19.99
CA ILE A 179 -0.51 11.86 20.74
C ILE A 179 0.52 13.00 20.64
N ASP A 180 0.35 14.00 21.51
CA ASP A 180 1.34 15.02 21.91
C ASP A 180 1.79 14.79 23.37
#